data_AF-A0A7V1EFJ7-F1
#
_entry.id   AF-A0A7V1EFJ7-F1
#
_cell.length_a   1.000
_cell.length_b   1.000
_cell.length_c   1.000
_cell.angle_alpha   90.00
_cell.angle_beta   90.00
_cell.angle_gamma   90.00
#
_symmetry.space_group_name_H-M   'P 1'
#
loop_
_entity.id
_entity.type
_entity.pdbx_description
1 polymer ?
#
loop_
_entity_poly.entity_id
_entity_poly.type
_entity_poly.pdbx_seq_one_letter_code
_entity_poly.pdbx_strand_id
1 'polypeptide(L)'
;MESYGRMQGFAVYSFYDWKKEKMKYLFAQGYPLIVSGVIPSNGYSSRRFSGGGHYVVVSGYDDLKKIFIINDPGPGVKMEIPYDVFKDFHRSSSYEPFYVLCIYPKGNETRG
;
A
#
# COMPACT_ATOMS: atom_id res chain seq x y z
N MET A 1 -18.61 9.36 -9.25
CA MET A 1 -18.93 8.10 -8.53
C MET A 1 -18.14 8.10 -7.23
N GLU A 2 -18.78 7.97 -6.07
CA GLU A 2 -18.07 7.86 -4.79
C GLU A 2 -17.40 6.48 -4.68
N SER A 3 -16.23 6.42 -4.04
CA SER A 3 -15.58 5.13 -3.78
C SER A 3 -16.33 4.35 -2.70
N TYR A 4 -16.30 3.02 -2.77
CA TYR A 4 -16.95 2.16 -1.79
C TYR A 4 -16.55 2.53 -0.35
N GLY A 5 -15.27 2.80 -0.08
CA GLY A 5 -14.82 3.23 1.25
C GLY A 5 -15.51 4.51 1.73
N ARG A 6 -15.73 5.50 0.85
CA ARG A 6 -16.47 6.73 1.20
C ARG A 6 -17.94 6.46 1.46
N MET A 7 -18.57 5.57 0.69
CA MET A 7 -19.95 5.12 0.94
C MET A 7 -20.09 4.41 2.29
N GLN A 8 -19.04 3.71 2.74
CA GLN A 8 -18.97 3.10 4.07
C GLN A 8 -18.59 4.11 5.18
N GLY A 9 -18.51 5.40 4.86
CA GLY A 9 -18.22 6.46 5.82
C GLY A 9 -16.73 6.68 6.09
N PHE A 10 -15.81 5.98 5.43
CA PHE A 10 -14.38 6.23 5.60
C PHE A 10 -13.92 7.45 4.80
N ALA A 11 -12.95 8.21 5.34
CA ALA A 11 -12.21 9.14 4.51
C ALA A 11 -11.17 8.37 3.69
N VAL A 12 -11.18 8.59 2.37
CA VAL A 12 -10.31 7.89 1.43
C VAL A 12 -9.45 8.91 0.70
N TYR A 13 -8.13 8.75 0.85
CA TYR A 13 -7.14 9.60 0.20
C TYR A 13 -6.28 8.76 -0.73
N SER A 14 -6.05 9.30 -1.92
CA SER A 14 -5.18 8.71 -2.94
C SER A 14 -3.91 9.55 -3.03
N PHE A 15 -2.77 8.89 -3.04
CA PHE A 15 -1.47 9.56 -3.16
C PHE A 15 -0.69 8.96 -4.32
N TYR A 16 0.10 9.81 -4.98
CA TYR A 16 0.96 9.44 -6.11
C TYR A 16 2.43 9.62 -5.74
N ASP A 17 3.30 8.73 -6.20
CA ASP A 17 4.76 8.81 -6.06
C ASP A 17 5.22 8.95 -4.59
N TRP A 18 4.69 8.09 -3.72
CA TRP A 18 4.88 8.26 -2.28
C TRP A 18 6.24 7.74 -1.79
N LYS A 19 6.97 8.61 -1.08
CA LYS A 19 8.25 8.27 -0.44
C LYS A 19 8.02 7.39 0.79
N LYS A 20 8.86 6.36 0.95
CA LYS A 20 8.89 5.41 2.07
C LYS A 20 8.60 6.04 3.45
N GLU A 21 9.20 7.18 3.76
CA GLU A 21 9.05 7.85 5.06
C GLU A 21 7.62 8.35 5.33
N LYS A 22 6.87 8.76 4.29
CA LYS A 22 5.47 9.17 4.45
C LYS A 22 4.56 7.97 4.74
N MET A 23 4.85 6.81 4.13
CA MET A 23 4.13 5.58 4.41
C MET A 23 4.34 5.14 5.86
N LYS A 24 5.59 5.15 6.32
CA LYS A 24 5.93 4.85 7.71
C LYS A 24 5.23 5.76 8.70
N TYR A 25 5.19 7.07 8.41
CA TYR A 25 4.47 8.03 9.25
C TYR A 25 3.00 7.63 9.43
N LEU A 26 2.33 7.20 8.36
CA LEU A 26 0.92 6.78 8.45
C LEU A 26 0.73 5.44 9.15
N PHE A 27 1.64 4.49 8.95
CA PHE A 27 1.62 3.25 9.72
C PHE A 27 1.83 3.50 11.21
N ALA A 28 2.72 4.41 11.58
CA ALA A 28 2.93 4.81 12.98
C ALA A 28 1.68 5.45 13.60
N GLN A 29 0.78 6.00 12.79
CA GLN A 29 -0.52 6.51 13.21
C GLN A 29 -1.63 5.43 13.20
N GLY A 30 -1.30 4.19 12.84
CA GLY A 30 -2.24 3.06 12.80
C GLY A 30 -3.04 2.93 11.50
N TYR A 31 -2.66 3.66 10.44
CA TYR A 31 -3.40 3.61 9.18
C TYR A 31 -2.85 2.53 8.23
N PRO A 32 -3.68 1.54 7.82
CA PRO A 32 -3.30 0.58 6.80
C PRO A 32 -3.26 1.24 5.42
N LEU A 33 -2.36 0.78 4.56
CA LEU A 33 -2.17 1.33 3.22
C LEU A 33 -2.44 0.24 2.18
N ILE A 34 -3.35 0.49 1.24
CA ILE A 34 -3.55 -0.38 0.08
C ILE A 34 -2.67 0.14 -1.04
N VAL A 35 -1.88 -0.74 -1.66
CA VAL A 35 -0.92 -0.36 -2.70
C VAL A 35 -1.13 -1.20 -3.95
N SER A 36 -1.15 -0.53 -5.10
CA SER A 36 -1.20 -1.18 -6.41
C SER A 36 0.20 -1.60 -6.89
N GLY A 37 0.32 -2.84 -7.37
CA GLY A 37 1.51 -3.39 -8.03
C GLY A 37 1.49 -4.92 -8.09
N VAL A 38 2.44 -5.53 -8.81
CA VAL A 38 2.62 -7.01 -8.85
C VAL A 38 3.79 -7.45 -7.97
N ILE A 39 3.52 -8.29 -6.98
CA ILE A 39 4.57 -8.89 -6.14
C ILE A 39 5.31 -9.97 -6.96
N PRO A 40 6.65 -9.99 -6.98
CA PRO A 40 7.39 -11.09 -7.61
C PRO A 40 7.07 -12.43 -6.95
N SER A 41 6.80 -13.44 -7.77
CA SER A 41 6.82 -14.84 -7.31
C SER A 41 8.21 -15.20 -6.78
N ASN A 42 8.25 -15.82 -5.60
CA ASN A 42 9.41 -16.28 -4.84
C ASN A 42 10.74 -16.39 -5.62
N GLY A 43 11.72 -15.52 -5.28
CA GLY A 43 13.08 -15.54 -5.87
C GLY A 43 13.58 -14.20 -6.41
N TYR A 44 13.11 -13.07 -5.85
CA TYR A 44 13.40 -11.66 -6.15
C TYR A 44 14.53 -11.39 -7.17
N SER A 45 14.25 -11.66 -8.45
CA SER A 45 15.10 -11.18 -9.54
C SER A 45 14.74 -9.71 -9.79
N SER A 46 15.74 -8.84 -9.79
CA SER A 46 15.67 -7.37 -9.96
C SER A 46 15.17 -6.90 -11.34
N ARG A 47 14.35 -7.71 -12.01
CA ARG A 47 13.78 -7.37 -13.31
C ARG A 47 12.64 -6.38 -13.10
N ARG A 48 12.70 -5.27 -13.85
CA ARG A 48 11.66 -4.25 -13.91
C ARG A 48 10.30 -4.90 -14.15
N PHE A 49 9.35 -4.61 -13.27
CA PHE A 49 8.00 -5.18 -13.29
C PHE A 49 7.11 -4.37 -14.23
N SER A 50 6.41 -5.08 -15.12
CA SER A 50 5.29 -4.54 -15.89
C SER A 50 4.04 -5.38 -15.60
N GLY A 51 3.21 -4.91 -14.68
CA GLY A 51 1.93 -5.54 -14.38
C GLY A 51 1.09 -4.57 -13.56
N GLY A 52 -0.04 -4.13 -14.12
CA GLY A 52 -1.04 -3.31 -13.44
C GLY A 52 -2.19 -4.15 -12.88
N GLY A 53 -2.98 -3.59 -11.96
CA GLY A 53 -4.26 -4.17 -11.54
C GLY A 53 -4.23 -5.12 -10.35
N HIS A 54 -3.10 -5.32 -9.67
CA HIS A 54 -3.04 -6.10 -8.42
C HIS A 54 -2.87 -5.18 -7.21
N TYR A 55 -3.55 -5.49 -6.11
CA TYR A 55 -3.58 -4.66 -4.90
C TYR A 55 -3.21 -5.48 -3.69
N VAL A 56 -2.36 -4.91 -2.82
CA VAL A 56 -1.90 -5.54 -1.59
C VAL A 56 -2.16 -4.63 -0.41
N VAL A 57 -2.37 -5.20 0.77
CA VAL A 57 -2.49 -4.44 2.02
C VAL A 57 -1.15 -4.44 2.73
N VAL A 58 -0.52 -3.27 2.84
CA VAL A 58 0.65 -3.10 3.69
C VAL A 58 0.16 -2.88 5.12
N SER A 59 0.55 -3.76 6.03
CA SER A 59 0.08 -3.78 7.42
C SER A 59 1.16 -3.45 8.45
N GLY A 60 2.40 -3.21 8.02
CA GLY A 60 3.49 -2.86 8.93
C GLY A 60 4.85 -2.78 8.25
N TYR A 61 5.87 -2.50 9.05
CA TYR A 61 7.26 -2.42 8.61
C TYR A 61 8.21 -2.83 9.75
N ASP A 62 9.42 -3.24 9.40
CA ASP A 62 10.54 -3.47 10.32
C ASP A 62 11.78 -2.77 9.76
N ASP A 63 12.23 -1.72 10.47
CA ASP A 63 13.36 -0.90 10.05
C ASP A 63 14.73 -1.55 10.29
N LEU A 64 14.83 -2.48 11.25
CA LEU A 64 16.06 -3.25 11.47
C LEU A 64 16.28 -4.21 10.31
N LYS A 65 15.20 -4.86 9.84
CA LYS A 65 15.23 -5.77 8.70
C LYS A 65 15.09 -5.07 7.34
N LYS A 66 14.71 -3.79 7.32
CA LYS A 66 14.44 -2.99 6.12
C LYS A 66 13.36 -3.58 5.20
N ILE A 67 12.26 -4.04 5.82
CA ILE A 67 11.14 -4.70 5.12
C ILE A 67 9.81 -4.01 5.41
N PHE A 68 8.88 -4.13 4.45
CA PHE A 68 7.45 -3.98 4.66
C PHE A 68 6.80 -5.35 4.88
N ILE A 69 5.75 -5.37 5.69
CA ILE A 69 4.89 -6.52 5.90
C ILE A 69 3.61 -6.28 5.09
N ILE A 70 3.30 -7.19 4.17
CA ILE A 70 2.11 -7.08 3.32
C ILE A 70 1.24 -8.32 3.43
N ASN A 71 -0.05 -8.14 3.13
CA ASN A 71 -1.03 -9.19 2.97
C ASN A 71 -1.52 -9.13 1.52
N ASP A 72 -1.25 -10.20 0.78
CA ASP A 72 -1.69 -10.33 -0.61
C ASP A 72 -3.02 -11.12 -0.64
N PRO A 73 -4.14 -10.50 -1.08
CA PRO A 73 -5.43 -11.17 -1.16
C PRO A 73 -5.50 -12.26 -2.25
N GLY A 74 -4.62 -12.25 -3.25
CA GLY A 74 -4.62 -13.24 -4.33
C GLY A 74 -4.31 -14.66 -3.82
N PRO A 75 -3.12 -14.90 -3.24
CA PRO A 75 -2.77 -16.16 -2.59
C PRO A 75 -3.25 -16.24 -1.13
N GLY A 76 -3.73 -15.13 -0.53
CA GLY A 76 -4.17 -15.09 0.86
C GLY A 76 -3.01 -15.19 1.87
N VAL A 77 -1.80 -14.74 1.50
CA VAL A 77 -0.59 -14.91 2.31
C VAL A 77 -0.06 -13.59 2.85
N LYS A 78 0.54 -13.67 4.04
CA LYS A 78 1.34 -12.61 4.64
C LYS A 78 2.79 -12.80 4.24
N MET A 79 3.44 -11.73 3.78
CA MET A 79 4.83 -11.79 3.31
C MET A 79 5.64 -10.55 3.70
N GLU A 80 6.95 -10.74 3.76
CA GLU A 80 7.94 -9.72 4.04
C GLU A 80 8.61 -9.30 2.72
N ILE A 81 8.57 -8.00 2.39
CA ILE A 81 9.16 -7.45 1.17
C ILE A 81 10.22 -6.40 1.53
N PRO A 82 11.47 -6.53 1.04
CA PRO A 82 12.50 -5.51 1.19
C PRO A 82 12.07 -4.13 0.65
N TYR A 83 12.49 -3.05 1.30
CA TYR A 83 12.11 -1.68 0.91
C TYR A 83 12.47 -1.29 -0.54
N ASP A 84 13.58 -1.81 -1.04
CA ASP A 84 14.07 -1.60 -2.41
C ASP A 84 13.19 -2.34 -3.43
N VAL A 85 12.84 -3.60 -3.15
CA VAL A 85 11.87 -4.36 -3.97
C VAL A 85 10.49 -3.69 -3.95
N PHE A 86 10.05 -3.21 -2.79
CA PHE A 86 8.77 -2.52 -2.65
C PHE A 86 8.71 -1.22 -3.46
N LYS A 87 9.83 -0.51 -3.59
CA LYS A 87 9.92 0.70 -4.42
C LYS A 87 9.66 0.39 -5.90
N ASP A 88 10.14 -0.75 -6.39
CA ASP A 88 9.93 -1.16 -7.78
C ASP A 88 8.50 -1.69 -8.00
N PHE A 89 7.94 -2.38 -7.00
CA PHE A 89 6.53 -2.78 -6.93
C PHE A 89 5.59 -1.58 -7.06
N HIS A 90 5.79 -0.56 -6.23
CA HIS A 90 4.99 0.66 -6.22
C HIS A 90 5.17 1.50 -7.50
N ARG A 91 6.10 1.13 -8.40
CA ARG A 91 6.33 1.82 -9.69
C ARG A 91 5.99 0.96 -10.92
N SER A 92 5.38 -0.22 -10.71
CA SER A 92 5.21 -1.26 -11.74
C SER A 92 4.04 -1.07 -12.73
N SER A 93 3.15 -0.11 -12.48
CA SER A 93 2.05 0.25 -13.38
C SER A 93 2.33 1.55 -14.14
N SER A 94 2.50 1.48 -15.45
CA SER A 94 2.60 2.66 -16.33
C SER A 94 1.24 3.25 -16.72
N TYR A 95 0.14 2.56 -16.38
CA TYR A 95 -1.24 2.91 -16.79
C TYR A 95 -2.15 3.30 -15.63
N GLU A 96 -1.86 2.82 -14.42
CA GLU A 96 -2.60 3.19 -13.22
C GLU A 96 -1.68 4.03 -12.33
N PRO A 97 -2.12 5.25 -11.95
CA PRO A 97 -1.39 6.05 -10.99
C PRO A 97 -1.07 5.21 -9.74
N PHE A 98 0.13 5.33 -9.20
CA PHE A 98 0.58 4.50 -8.09
C PHE A 98 -0.22 4.80 -6.83
N TYR A 99 -1.35 4.12 -6.62
CA TYR A 99 -2.28 4.48 -5.56
C TYR A 99 -1.79 3.92 -4.23
N VAL A 100 -1.65 4.81 -3.26
CA VAL A 100 -1.80 4.43 -1.85
C VAL A 100 -3.17 4.90 -1.38
N LEU A 101 -4.05 3.96 -1.01
CA LEU A 101 -5.32 4.30 -0.34
C LEU A 101 -5.11 4.26 1.16
N CYS A 102 -5.27 5.40 1.80
CA CYS A 102 -5.37 5.49 3.26
C CYS A 102 -6.85 5.54 3.64
N ILE A 103 -7.28 4.62 4.52
CA ILE A 103 -8.66 4.50 4.99
C ILE A 103 -8.70 5.00 6.44
N TYR A 104 -9.33 6.15 6.65
CA TYR A 104 -9.55 6.71 7.99
C TYR A 104 -10.96 6.36 8.45
N PRO A 105 -11.17 5.93 9.72
CA PRO A 105 -12.50 6.04 10.31
C PRO A 105 -12.94 7.48 10.15
N LYS A 106 -14.18 7.75 9.71
CA LYS A 106 -14.73 9.10 9.88
C LYS A 106 -14.59 9.40 11.36
N GLY A 107 -13.78 10.40 11.70
CA GLY A 107 -13.87 10.98 13.03
C GLY A 107 -15.33 11.32 13.23
N ASN A 108 -15.93 10.89 14.34
CA ASN A 108 -17.12 11.59 14.80
C ASN A 108 -16.69 13.05 14.84
N GLU A 109 -17.29 13.89 14.00
CA GLU A 109 -17.18 15.32 14.17
C GLU A 109 -17.66 15.56 15.60
N THR A 110 -16.72 15.73 16.53
CA THR A 110 -17.03 16.41 17.78
C THR A 110 -17.47 17.78 17.33
N ARG A 111 -18.79 17.96 17.29
CA ARG A 111 -19.44 19.27 17.32
C ARG A 111 -18.93 19.96 18.58
N GLY A 112 -17.80 20.65 18.43
CA GLY A 112 -17.30 21.66 19.36
C GLY A 112 -17.83 23.01 18.95
#